data_AF-A0A961RVS5-F1
#
_entry.id   AF-A0A961RVS5-F1
#
_cell.length_a   1.000
_cell.length_b   1.000
_cell.length_c   1.000
_cell.angle_alpha   90.00
_cell.angle_beta   90.00
_cell.angle_gamma   90.00
#
_symmetry.space_group_name_H-M   'P 1'
#
loop_
_entity.id
_entity.type
_entity.pdbx_description
1 polymer ?
#
loop_
_entity_poly.entity_id
_entity_poly.type
_entity_poly.pdbx_seq_one_letter_code
_entity_poly.pdbx_strand_id
1 'polypeptide(L)'
;MPQEHFQIAVIAGDGIGVDVTASALKVAGRALEIAGLPPLQLRPIEAGAAHFMKTGRDIETGGEEAAGAADAIFLGAIGLPSVRNTDGTEISPHLRLRDRYGLYAGIRPVRAYPNAPQRLADPRAANIDLVILRESTEGLFYSAAVHGRSVVNGDTEVRDTLRITRTVTEKLHDFAFRLARKRKARGKPGKVTCVDKANVFTSMAFFRKIFDERAV
;
A
#
# COMPACT_ATOMS: atom_id res chain seq x y z
N MET A 1 -9.41 -23.06 15.36
CA MET A 1 -10.84 -22.67 15.41
C MET A 1 -11.01 -21.47 14.52
N PRO A 2 -12.12 -21.31 13.77
CA PRO A 2 -12.36 -20.06 13.05
C PRO A 2 -12.35 -18.92 14.09
N GLN A 3 -11.59 -17.88 13.81
CA GLN A 3 -11.40 -16.77 14.73
C GLN A 3 -12.75 -16.09 14.98
N GLU A 4 -13.21 -16.10 16.23
CA GLU A 4 -14.55 -15.60 16.61
C GLU A 4 -14.65 -14.07 16.51
N HIS A 5 -13.51 -13.36 16.57
CA HIS A 5 -13.46 -11.92 16.47
C HIS A 5 -12.21 -11.45 15.71
N PHE A 6 -12.42 -10.63 14.68
CA PHE A 6 -11.33 -9.93 13.99
C PHE A 6 -11.06 -8.59 14.66
N GLN A 7 -9.80 -8.36 15.03
CA GLN A 7 -9.29 -7.08 15.49
C GLN A 7 -8.70 -6.30 14.32
N ILE A 8 -9.13 -5.05 14.15
CA ILE A 8 -8.68 -4.14 13.11
C ILE A 8 -7.97 -2.96 13.76
N ALA A 9 -6.69 -2.78 13.44
CA ALA A 9 -5.95 -1.58 13.75
C ALA A 9 -6.43 -0.44 12.85
N VAL A 10 -6.94 0.64 13.43
CA VAL A 10 -7.51 1.77 12.68
C VAL A 10 -6.62 2.99 12.81
N ILE A 11 -5.97 3.35 11.71
CA ILE A 11 -5.19 4.58 11.56
C ILE A 11 -6.01 5.53 10.70
N ALA A 12 -6.89 6.33 11.32
CA ALA A 12 -7.70 7.31 10.58
C ALA A 12 -6.81 8.36 9.90
N GLY A 13 -5.75 8.76 10.60
CA GLY A 13 -4.73 9.69 10.15
C GLY A 13 -5.22 11.13 10.07
N ASP A 14 -4.97 11.79 8.94
CA ASP A 14 -5.06 13.24 8.78
C ASP A 14 -6.13 13.67 7.78
N GLY A 15 -6.62 14.91 7.96
CA GLY A 15 -7.54 15.56 7.03
C GLY A 15 -8.80 14.72 6.75
N ILE A 16 -9.12 14.54 5.47
CA ILE A 16 -10.28 13.74 5.04
C ILE A 16 -10.21 12.28 5.49
N GLY A 17 -9.03 11.79 5.87
CA GLY A 17 -8.81 10.44 6.39
C GLY A 17 -9.73 10.10 7.55
N VAL A 18 -10.02 11.07 8.42
CA VAL A 18 -10.93 10.93 9.57
C VAL A 18 -12.36 10.65 9.11
N ASP A 19 -12.91 11.49 8.26
CA ASP A 19 -14.31 11.41 7.81
C ASP A 19 -14.58 10.16 6.97
N VAL A 20 -13.66 9.82 6.06
CA VAL A 20 -13.80 8.63 5.20
C VAL A 20 -13.62 7.34 5.98
N THR A 21 -12.76 7.33 7.01
CA THR A 21 -12.59 6.18 7.90
C THR A 21 -13.87 5.91 8.68
N ALA A 22 -14.45 6.93 9.30
CA ALA A 22 -15.71 6.81 10.03
C ALA A 22 -16.83 6.27 9.13
N SER A 23 -16.93 6.79 7.91
CA SER A 23 -17.92 6.35 6.92
C SER A 23 -17.72 4.90 6.50
N ALA A 24 -16.46 4.49 6.21
CA ALA A 24 -16.13 3.13 5.82
C ALA A 24 -16.45 2.11 6.92
N LEU A 25 -16.12 2.43 8.18
CA LEU A 25 -16.40 1.56 9.32
C LEU A 25 -17.91 1.40 9.58
N LYS A 26 -18.69 2.46 9.36
CA LYS A 26 -20.17 2.39 9.42
C LYS A 26 -20.74 1.43 8.37
N VAL A 27 -20.25 1.52 7.13
CA VAL A 27 -20.69 0.61 6.05
C VAL A 27 -20.24 -0.82 6.34
N ALA A 28 -19.02 -1.02 6.82
CA ALA A 28 -18.51 -2.34 7.18
C ALA A 28 -19.33 -2.98 8.31
N GLY A 29 -19.65 -2.23 9.36
CA GLY A 29 -20.52 -2.69 10.46
C GLY A 29 -21.89 -3.12 9.94
N ARG A 30 -22.53 -2.31 9.09
CA ARG A 30 -23.83 -2.68 8.51
C ARG A 30 -23.75 -3.92 7.62
N ALA A 31 -22.68 -4.10 6.87
CA ALA A 31 -22.49 -5.29 6.04
C ALA A 31 -22.35 -6.57 6.90
N LEU A 32 -21.64 -6.49 8.02
CA LEU A 32 -21.49 -7.61 8.97
C LEU A 32 -22.83 -7.98 9.62
N GLU A 33 -23.61 -6.98 10.04
CA GLU A 33 -24.96 -7.20 10.56
C GLU A 33 -25.84 -7.95 9.56
N ILE A 34 -25.86 -7.51 8.30
CA ILE A 34 -26.65 -8.15 7.23
C ILE A 34 -26.16 -9.58 6.98
N ALA A 35 -24.86 -9.82 7.08
CA ALA A 35 -24.25 -11.14 6.90
C ALA A 35 -24.39 -12.06 8.13
N GLY A 36 -24.94 -11.59 9.26
CA GLY A 36 -25.01 -12.34 10.51
C GLY A 36 -23.64 -12.63 11.13
N LEU A 37 -22.64 -11.79 10.85
CA LEU A 37 -21.28 -11.92 11.35
C LEU A 37 -21.04 -11.02 12.58
N PRO A 38 -20.14 -11.41 13.50
CA PRO A 38 -19.82 -10.60 14.66
C PRO A 38 -19.20 -9.25 14.27
N PRO A 39 -19.36 -8.21 15.11
CA PRO A 39 -18.75 -6.91 14.86
C PRO A 39 -17.22 -6.98 14.92
N LEU A 40 -16.57 -6.07 14.21
CA LEU A 40 -15.11 -5.89 14.27
C LEU A 40 -14.72 -5.31 15.62
N GLN A 41 -13.63 -5.82 16.19
CA GLN A 41 -12.96 -5.17 17.31
C GLN A 41 -12.03 -4.10 16.75
N LEU A 42 -12.31 -2.83 17.01
CA LEU A 42 -11.51 -1.74 16.49
C LEU A 42 -10.47 -1.31 17.53
N ARG A 43 -9.20 -1.25 17.12
CA ARG A 43 -8.10 -0.68 17.89
C ARG A 43 -7.64 0.61 17.20
N PRO A 44 -8.13 1.79 17.63
CA PRO A 44 -7.64 3.06 17.09
C PRO A 44 -6.17 3.26 17.41
N ILE A 45 -5.41 3.82 16.47
CA ILE A 45 -3.98 4.12 16.61
C ILE A 45 -3.77 5.55 16.12
N GLU A 46 -3.30 6.43 16.99
CA GLU A 46 -2.96 7.79 16.57
C GLU A 46 -1.68 7.80 15.75
N ALA A 47 -1.75 8.27 14.51
CA ALA A 47 -0.59 8.43 13.65
C ALA A 47 -0.85 9.53 12.62
N GLY A 48 0.23 10.06 12.04
CA GLY A 48 0.19 11.08 11.01
C GLY A 48 0.64 12.46 11.49
N ALA A 49 0.48 13.44 10.61
CA ALA A 49 0.93 14.80 10.79
C ALA A 49 0.26 15.50 11.99
N ALA A 50 -1.02 15.26 12.23
CA ALA A 50 -1.74 15.85 13.37
C ALA A 50 -1.23 15.30 14.71
N HIS A 51 -0.91 14.01 14.79
CA HIS A 51 -0.28 13.43 15.98
C HIS A 51 1.14 13.99 16.17
N PHE A 52 1.91 14.08 15.07
CA PHE A 52 3.25 14.69 15.08
C PHE A 52 3.27 16.13 15.60
N MET A 53 2.32 16.97 15.19
CA MET A 53 2.22 18.34 15.71
C MET A 53 1.99 18.40 17.22
N LYS A 54 1.26 17.42 17.78
CA LYS A 54 0.91 17.41 19.22
C LYS A 54 2.02 16.82 20.08
N THR A 55 2.73 15.80 19.58
CA THR A 55 3.60 14.95 20.42
C THR A 55 5.05 14.92 19.96
N GLY A 56 5.36 15.44 18.77
CA GLY A 56 6.66 15.29 18.11
C GLY A 56 6.93 13.88 17.58
N ARG A 57 5.96 12.96 17.67
CA ARG A 57 6.06 11.59 17.15
C ARG A 57 5.07 11.39 16.02
N ASP A 58 5.44 10.64 14.99
CA ASP A 58 4.57 10.41 13.84
C ASP A 58 3.55 9.28 14.05
N ILE A 59 3.72 8.46 15.09
CA ILE A 59 2.80 7.43 15.55
C ILE A 59 2.86 7.31 17.08
N GLU A 60 1.74 6.95 17.72
CA GLU A 60 1.67 6.73 19.16
C GLU A 60 2.69 5.69 19.63
N THR A 61 3.14 5.81 20.87
CA THR A 61 4.05 4.81 21.46
C THR A 61 3.39 3.44 21.51
N GLY A 62 4.03 2.43 20.95
CA GLY A 62 3.46 1.09 20.81
C GLY A 62 2.48 0.93 19.64
N GLY A 63 2.25 1.99 18.84
CA GLY A 63 1.28 1.97 17.75
C GLY A 63 1.66 1.03 16.61
N GLU A 64 2.95 0.92 16.28
CA GLU A 64 3.38 -0.06 15.27
C GLU A 64 3.14 -1.49 15.76
N GLU A 65 3.55 -1.81 16.99
CA GLU A 65 3.34 -3.12 17.61
C GLU A 65 1.86 -3.49 17.66
N ALA A 66 1.00 -2.54 18.07
CA ALA A 66 -0.45 -2.73 18.08
C ALA A 66 -1.02 -2.97 16.68
N ALA A 67 -0.49 -2.29 15.66
CA ALA A 67 -0.90 -2.52 14.27
C ALA A 67 -0.54 -3.93 13.78
N GLY A 68 0.62 -4.46 14.19
CA GLY A 68 1.05 -5.82 13.86
C GLY A 68 0.38 -6.94 14.65
N ALA A 69 -0.17 -6.63 15.82
CA ALA A 69 -0.93 -7.57 16.64
C ALA A 69 -2.37 -7.76 16.12
N ALA A 70 -2.88 -6.81 15.34
CA ALA A 70 -4.20 -6.88 14.73
C ALA A 70 -4.20 -7.78 13.47
N ASP A 71 -5.40 -8.25 13.09
CA ASP A 71 -5.58 -9.10 11.90
C ASP A 71 -5.46 -8.32 10.60
N ALA A 72 -5.79 -7.03 10.64
CA ALA A 72 -5.64 -6.11 9.53
C ALA A 72 -5.47 -4.66 10.01
N ILE A 73 -4.86 -3.85 9.14
CA ILE A 73 -4.71 -2.41 9.33
C ILE A 73 -5.64 -1.69 8.36
N PHE A 74 -6.56 -0.89 8.88
CA PHE A 74 -7.34 0.06 8.10
C PHE A 74 -6.70 1.44 8.23
N LEU A 75 -6.20 1.97 7.12
CA LEU A 75 -5.57 3.29 7.06
C LEU A 75 -6.43 4.23 6.20
N GLY A 76 -6.77 5.40 6.74
CA GLY A 76 -7.49 6.46 6.04
C GLY A 76 -6.58 7.26 5.11
N ALA A 77 -6.10 8.40 5.58
CA ALA A 77 -5.13 9.23 4.86
C ALA A 77 -4.08 9.75 5.84
N ILE A 78 -2.85 10.00 5.37
CA ILE A 78 -1.79 10.58 6.20
C ILE A 78 -1.15 11.72 5.42
N GLY A 79 -0.84 12.80 6.12
CA GLY A 79 -0.16 13.99 5.61
C GLY A 79 -1.03 15.24 5.72
N LEU A 80 -0.38 16.34 6.09
CA LEU A 80 -0.93 17.70 6.03
C LEU A 80 0.08 18.59 5.30
N PRO A 81 -0.31 19.42 4.32
CA PRO A 81 0.64 20.20 3.52
C PRO A 81 1.58 21.09 4.33
N SER A 82 1.10 21.63 5.46
CA SER A 82 1.85 22.52 6.35
C SER A 82 2.74 21.80 7.36
N VAL A 83 2.76 20.47 7.36
CA VAL A 83 3.48 19.66 8.35
C VAL A 83 4.52 18.80 7.65
N ARG A 84 5.79 19.04 7.96
CA ARG A 84 6.95 18.37 7.38
C ARG A 84 7.99 18.12 8.47
N ASN A 85 8.87 17.14 8.21
CA ASN A 85 10.14 17.04 8.92
C ASN A 85 11.02 18.25 8.60
N THR A 86 12.09 18.45 9.37
CA THR A 86 13.04 19.55 9.17
C THR A 86 13.73 19.52 7.81
N ASP A 87 13.86 18.34 7.21
CA ASP A 87 14.40 18.12 5.87
C ASP A 87 13.37 18.34 4.73
N GLY A 88 12.14 18.74 5.08
CA GLY A 88 11.04 18.97 4.14
C GLY A 88 10.26 17.72 3.74
N THR A 89 10.59 16.53 4.24
CA THR A 89 9.86 15.29 3.92
C THR A 89 8.51 15.21 4.66
N GLU A 90 7.57 14.46 4.08
CA GLU A 90 6.24 14.26 4.69
C GLU A 90 6.27 13.24 5.84
N ILE A 91 5.44 13.48 6.85
CA ILE A 91 5.19 12.54 7.95
C ILE A 91 4.53 11.27 7.40
N SER A 92 5.25 10.14 7.38
CA SER A 92 4.85 8.93 6.63
C SER A 92 5.07 7.61 7.38
N PRO A 93 4.59 7.45 8.65
CA PRO A 93 4.85 6.26 9.48
C PRO A 93 4.37 4.96 8.81
N HIS A 94 3.35 5.04 7.95
CA HIS A 94 2.81 3.90 7.22
C HIS A 94 3.82 3.22 6.30
N LEU A 95 4.90 3.89 5.88
CA LEU A 95 5.99 3.27 5.13
C LEU A 95 6.83 2.33 6.02
N ARG A 96 7.02 2.67 7.31
CA ARG A 96 7.65 1.76 8.29
C ARG A 96 6.79 0.53 8.53
N LEU A 97 5.46 0.68 8.62
CA LEU A 97 4.55 -0.46 8.73
C LEU A 97 4.67 -1.42 7.53
N ARG A 98 4.82 -0.88 6.31
CA ARG A 98 5.01 -1.72 5.11
C ARG A 98 6.28 -2.55 5.20
N ASP A 99 7.40 -1.93 5.54
CA ASP A 99 8.70 -2.58 5.68
C ASP A 99 8.68 -3.61 6.82
N ARG A 100 8.22 -3.20 8.01
CA ARG A 100 8.15 -4.03 9.23
C ARG A 100 7.33 -5.30 9.06
N TYR A 101 6.19 -5.21 8.39
CA TYR A 101 5.28 -6.36 8.20
C TYR A 101 5.38 -7.01 6.82
N GLY A 102 6.38 -6.61 6.02
CA GLY A 102 6.58 -7.17 4.68
C GLY A 102 5.36 -7.02 3.77
N LEU A 103 4.67 -5.88 3.82
CA LEU A 103 3.47 -5.58 3.01
C LEU A 103 3.84 -5.25 1.56
N TYR A 104 4.48 -6.21 0.89
CA TYR A 104 5.10 -6.03 -0.43
C TYR A 104 4.09 -5.80 -1.56
N ALA A 105 2.89 -6.40 -1.48
CA ALA A 105 1.92 -6.42 -2.58
C ALA A 105 0.95 -5.23 -2.51
N GLY A 106 1.30 -4.12 -3.15
CA GLY A 106 0.41 -2.97 -3.35
C GLY A 106 -0.59 -3.22 -4.49
N ILE A 107 -1.77 -3.74 -4.16
CA ILE A 107 -2.83 -4.06 -5.14
C ILE A 107 -3.73 -2.83 -5.37
N ARG A 108 -3.90 -2.41 -6.62
CA ARG A 108 -4.71 -1.24 -7.00
C ARG A 108 -5.61 -1.57 -8.19
N PRO A 109 -6.86 -2.00 -7.97
CA PRO A 109 -7.84 -2.21 -9.02
C PRO A 109 -8.21 -0.87 -9.69
N VAL A 110 -8.26 -0.86 -11.02
CA VAL A 110 -8.65 0.30 -11.83
C VAL A 110 -9.77 -0.14 -12.76
N ARG A 111 -10.96 0.46 -12.59
CA ARG A 111 -12.17 0.09 -13.34
C ARG A 111 -12.95 1.32 -13.77
N ALA A 112 -13.45 1.32 -15.00
CA ALA A 112 -14.47 2.26 -15.43
C ALA A 112 -15.84 1.82 -14.90
N TYR A 113 -16.51 2.72 -14.16
CA TYR A 113 -17.87 2.49 -13.68
C TYR A 113 -18.88 3.13 -14.64
N PRO A 114 -19.99 2.46 -14.99
CA PRO A 114 -20.95 2.98 -15.97
C PRO A 114 -21.54 4.35 -15.64
N ASN A 115 -21.63 4.68 -14.35
CA ASN A 115 -22.19 5.92 -13.83
C ASN A 115 -21.13 6.96 -13.43
N ALA A 116 -19.85 6.72 -13.74
CA ALA A 116 -18.78 7.67 -13.48
C ALA A 116 -18.44 8.48 -14.75
N PRO A 117 -17.98 9.73 -14.63
CA PRO A 117 -17.58 10.53 -15.78
C PRO A 117 -16.44 9.86 -16.58
N GLN A 118 -16.63 9.72 -17.89
CA GLN A 118 -15.56 9.24 -18.77
C GLN A 118 -14.57 10.37 -19.04
N ARG A 119 -13.30 10.18 -18.64
CA ARG A 119 -12.23 11.19 -18.77
C ARG A 119 -11.38 11.04 -20.02
N LEU A 120 -11.37 9.86 -20.63
CA LEU A 120 -10.61 9.57 -21.85
C LEU A 120 -11.55 9.62 -23.06
N ALA A 121 -11.10 10.28 -24.13
CA ALA A 121 -11.90 10.47 -25.33
C ALA A 121 -12.19 9.18 -26.10
N ASP A 122 -11.29 8.19 -26.01
CA ASP A 122 -11.46 6.91 -26.71
C ASP A 122 -12.62 6.10 -26.10
N PRO A 123 -13.62 5.66 -26.90
CA PRO A 123 -14.75 4.87 -26.42
C PRO A 123 -14.36 3.58 -25.68
N ARG A 124 -13.19 3.00 -25.98
CA ARG A 124 -12.68 1.80 -25.31
C ARG A 124 -12.41 2.03 -23.81
N ALA A 125 -12.27 3.28 -23.37
CA ALA A 125 -12.06 3.63 -21.98
C ALA A 125 -13.21 3.17 -21.06
N ALA A 126 -14.44 3.06 -21.58
CA ALA A 126 -15.57 2.50 -20.85
C ALA A 126 -15.35 1.04 -20.42
N ASN A 127 -14.41 0.33 -21.06
CA ASN A 127 -14.09 -1.08 -20.81
C ASN A 127 -12.83 -1.28 -19.95
N ILE A 128 -12.29 -0.23 -19.32
CA ILE A 128 -11.12 -0.34 -18.45
C ILE A 128 -11.44 -1.26 -17.26
N ASP A 129 -10.68 -2.35 -17.15
CA ASP A 129 -10.70 -3.31 -16.04
C ASP A 129 -9.30 -3.93 -15.95
N LEU A 130 -8.45 -3.36 -15.11
CA LEU A 130 -7.10 -3.83 -14.86
C LEU A 130 -6.75 -3.72 -13.38
N VAL A 131 -5.67 -4.38 -12.97
CA VAL A 131 -5.13 -4.27 -11.62
C VAL A 131 -3.67 -3.89 -11.75
N ILE A 132 -3.29 -2.80 -11.09
CA ILE A 132 -1.88 -2.44 -10.92
C ILE A 132 -1.39 -3.16 -9.66
N LEU A 133 -0.39 -4.03 -9.81
CA LEU A 133 0.33 -4.63 -8.71
C LEU A 133 1.67 -3.90 -8.57
N ARG A 134 1.87 -3.21 -7.46
CA ARG A 134 3.07 -2.41 -7.17
C ARG A 134 3.83 -3.02 -6.00
N GLU A 135 5.11 -3.33 -6.20
CA GLU A 135 6.01 -3.65 -5.09
C GLU A 135 6.12 -2.42 -4.16
N SER A 136 5.91 -2.62 -2.86
CA SER A 136 5.65 -1.54 -1.90
C SER A 136 6.59 -1.51 -0.69
N THR A 137 7.65 -2.34 -0.68
CA THR A 137 8.63 -2.45 0.42
C THR A 137 10.07 -2.22 -0.02
N GLU A 138 10.41 -2.54 -1.27
CA GLU A 138 11.76 -2.42 -1.83
C GLU A 138 11.77 -1.41 -3.01
N GLY A 139 12.69 -1.56 -3.96
CA GLY A 139 12.96 -0.56 -4.98
C GLY A 139 13.49 0.72 -4.35
N LEU A 140 12.98 1.87 -4.80
CA LEU A 140 13.29 3.16 -4.16
C LEU A 140 12.64 3.32 -2.78
N PHE A 141 11.59 2.56 -2.44
CA PHE A 141 11.03 2.60 -1.08
C PHE A 141 12.00 2.07 -0.04
N TYR A 142 12.97 1.24 -0.43
CA TYR A 142 14.06 0.86 0.48
C TYR A 142 14.72 2.10 1.10
N SER A 143 14.89 3.17 0.32
CA SER A 143 15.50 4.44 0.77
C SER A 143 14.46 5.50 1.13
N ALA A 144 13.20 5.13 1.38
CA ALA A 144 12.21 6.12 1.85
C ALA A 144 12.71 6.82 3.12
N ALA A 145 12.47 8.13 3.23
CA ALA A 145 13.03 8.99 4.28
C ALA A 145 12.83 8.43 5.71
N VAL A 146 11.67 7.82 5.97
CA VAL A 146 11.36 7.22 7.28
C VAL A 146 12.27 6.07 7.71
N HIS A 147 13.05 5.51 6.79
CA HIS A 147 14.01 4.44 7.07
C HIS A 147 15.43 4.95 7.31
N GLY A 148 15.73 6.22 6.97
CA GLY A 148 17.05 6.81 7.19
C GLY A 148 18.20 6.09 6.47
N ARG A 149 17.95 5.51 5.28
CA ARG A 149 18.94 4.70 4.55
C ARG A 149 19.67 5.47 3.44
N SER A 150 19.23 6.68 3.12
CA SER A 150 19.87 7.53 2.09
C SER A 150 21.20 8.08 2.59
N VAL A 151 22.17 8.24 1.68
CA VAL A 151 23.46 8.87 1.99
C VAL A 151 23.37 10.35 1.62
N VAL A 152 23.52 11.23 2.60
CA VAL A 152 23.46 12.69 2.43
C VAL A 152 24.85 13.28 2.64
N ASN A 153 25.38 13.98 1.63
CA ASN A 153 26.68 14.63 1.68
C ASN A 153 26.52 16.17 1.64
N GLY A 154 26.29 16.74 2.83
CA GLY A 154 26.02 18.17 2.98
C GLY A 154 24.82 18.62 2.12
N ASP A 155 24.98 19.75 1.45
CA ASP A 155 24.03 20.31 0.48
C ASP A 155 24.40 20.01 -0.98
N THR A 156 25.41 19.14 -1.19
CA THR A 156 25.99 18.91 -2.53
C THR A 156 25.43 17.68 -3.24
N GLU A 157 25.05 16.65 -2.48
CA GLU A 157 24.65 15.36 -3.05
C GLU A 157 23.80 14.55 -2.07
N VAL A 158 22.75 13.91 -2.60
CA VAL A 158 21.98 12.87 -1.92
C VAL A 158 21.96 11.62 -2.80
N ARG A 159 22.16 10.45 -2.20
CA ARG A 159 22.09 9.16 -2.89
C ARG A 159 21.01 8.27 -2.27
N ASP A 160 20.02 7.93 -3.09
CA ASP A 160 19.04 6.90 -2.79
C ASP A 160 19.43 5.57 -3.46
N THR A 161 19.26 4.49 -2.72
CA THR A 161 19.49 3.14 -3.23
C THR A 161 18.19 2.52 -3.71
N LEU A 162 18.17 2.10 -4.98
CA LEU A 162 17.15 1.21 -5.52
C LEU A 162 17.58 -0.24 -5.27
N ARG A 163 17.09 -0.84 -4.20
CA ARG A 163 17.38 -2.24 -3.82
C ARG A 163 16.24 -3.16 -4.25
N ILE A 164 16.53 -4.28 -4.91
CA ILE A 164 15.54 -5.32 -5.24
C ILE A 164 16.14 -6.67 -4.83
N THR A 165 15.35 -7.52 -4.17
CA THR A 165 15.76 -8.88 -3.82
C THR A 165 14.95 -9.92 -4.56
N ARG A 166 15.55 -11.11 -4.75
CA ARG A 166 14.85 -12.26 -5.30
C ARG A 166 13.65 -12.67 -4.44
N THR A 167 13.83 -12.70 -3.11
CA THR A 167 12.79 -13.15 -2.16
C THR A 167 11.48 -12.38 -2.27
N VAL A 168 11.54 -11.04 -2.34
CA VAL A 168 10.32 -10.22 -2.49
C VAL A 168 9.80 -10.28 -3.93
N THR A 169 10.71 -10.26 -4.89
CA THR A 169 10.37 -10.30 -6.31
C THR A 169 9.61 -11.57 -6.69
N GLU A 170 10.04 -12.76 -6.24
CA GLU A 170 9.34 -14.03 -6.49
C GLU A 170 7.93 -14.01 -5.90
N LYS A 171 7.78 -13.57 -4.64
CA LYS A 171 6.46 -13.45 -3.98
C LYS A 171 5.51 -12.53 -4.74
N LEU A 172 6.02 -11.42 -5.28
CA LEU A 172 5.25 -10.47 -6.09
C LEU A 172 4.79 -11.10 -7.41
N HIS A 173 5.70 -11.76 -8.13
CA HIS A 173 5.40 -12.40 -9.41
C HIS A 173 4.41 -13.55 -9.25
N ASP A 174 4.61 -14.43 -8.27
CA ASP A 174 3.69 -15.52 -7.97
C ASP A 174 2.28 -15.02 -7.62
N PHE A 175 2.22 -13.91 -6.88
CA PHE A 175 0.97 -13.23 -6.59
C PHE A 175 0.31 -12.70 -7.88
N ALA A 176 1.07 -12.04 -8.76
CA ALA A 176 0.58 -11.52 -10.04
C ALA A 176 -0.01 -12.61 -10.93
N PHE A 177 0.72 -13.71 -11.13
CA PHE A 177 0.26 -14.83 -11.97
C PHE A 177 -0.96 -15.53 -11.36
N ARG A 178 -0.99 -15.73 -10.04
CA ARG A 178 -2.17 -16.27 -9.34
C ARG A 178 -3.38 -15.35 -9.47
N LEU A 179 -3.21 -14.03 -9.37
CA LEU A 179 -4.27 -13.06 -9.58
C LEU A 179 -4.78 -13.09 -11.03
N ALA A 180 -3.88 -13.17 -12.01
CA ALA A 180 -4.25 -13.29 -13.42
C ALA A 180 -5.02 -14.58 -13.72
N ARG A 181 -4.62 -15.72 -13.15
CA ARG A 181 -5.38 -16.98 -13.23
C ARG A 181 -6.78 -16.85 -12.63
N LYS A 182 -6.92 -16.22 -11.45
CA LYS A 182 -8.23 -15.94 -10.84
C LYS A 182 -9.10 -15.04 -11.72
N ARG A 183 -8.51 -14.03 -12.38
CA ARG A 183 -9.21 -13.16 -13.34
C ARG A 183 -9.68 -13.94 -14.56
N LYS A 184 -8.81 -14.79 -15.13
CA LYS A 184 -9.15 -15.69 -16.25
C LYS A 184 -10.33 -16.60 -15.93
N ALA A 185 -10.31 -17.24 -14.75
CA ALA A 185 -11.39 -18.11 -14.29
C ALA A 185 -12.74 -17.38 -14.12
N ARG A 186 -12.72 -16.05 -13.94
CA ARG A 186 -13.92 -15.19 -13.87
C ARG A 186 -14.31 -14.58 -15.22
N GLY A 187 -13.75 -15.08 -16.33
CA GLY A 187 -14.03 -14.58 -17.68
C GLY A 187 -13.36 -13.25 -18.04
N LYS A 188 -12.37 -12.79 -17.25
CA LYS A 188 -11.60 -11.57 -17.53
C LYS A 188 -10.27 -11.91 -18.21
N PRO A 189 -9.59 -10.94 -18.86
CA PRO A 189 -8.24 -11.16 -19.38
C PRO A 189 -7.28 -11.62 -18.27
N GLY A 190 -6.66 -12.79 -18.47
CA GLY A 190 -5.67 -13.40 -17.58
C GLY A 190 -4.23 -13.07 -17.96
N LYS A 191 -3.97 -11.84 -18.40
CA LYS A 191 -2.65 -11.39 -18.87
C LYS A 191 -1.92 -10.66 -17.74
N VAL A 192 -0.63 -10.95 -17.60
CA VAL A 192 0.30 -10.16 -16.77
C VAL A 192 1.25 -9.43 -17.71
N THR A 193 1.50 -8.15 -17.44
CA THR A 193 2.50 -7.35 -18.15
C THR A 193 3.54 -6.88 -17.15
N CYS A 194 4.80 -7.28 -17.33
CA CYS A 194 5.93 -6.75 -16.56
C CYS A 194 6.24 -5.33 -17.04
N VAL A 195 6.29 -4.36 -16.12
CA VAL A 195 6.64 -2.97 -16.42
C VAL A 195 7.95 -2.64 -15.71
N ASP A 196 8.98 -2.34 -16.48
CA ASP A 196 10.33 -2.09 -15.97
C ASP A 196 11.12 -1.14 -16.87
N LYS A 197 12.36 -0.82 -16.47
CA LYS A 197 13.34 -0.06 -17.26
C LYS A 197 14.66 -0.84 -17.42
N ALA A 198 14.55 -2.13 -17.75
CA ALA A 198 15.69 -3.05 -17.87
C ALA A 198 16.67 -2.69 -18.99
N ASN A 199 16.30 -1.79 -19.90
CA ASN A 199 17.22 -1.26 -20.91
C ASN A 199 18.27 -0.29 -20.33
N VAL A 200 18.11 0.15 -19.08
CA VAL A 200 19.03 1.08 -18.39
C VAL A 200 19.54 0.49 -17.08
N PHE A 201 18.67 -0.07 -16.24
CA PHE A 201 19.03 -0.43 -14.86
C PHE A 201 19.19 -1.93 -14.64
N THR A 202 20.32 -2.32 -14.06
CA THR A 202 20.62 -3.72 -13.66
C THR A 202 19.57 -4.28 -12.69
N SER A 203 19.06 -3.45 -11.77
CA SER A 203 17.98 -3.84 -10.85
C SER A 203 16.70 -4.24 -11.59
N MET A 204 16.36 -3.53 -12.66
CA MET A 204 15.20 -3.81 -13.50
C MET A 204 15.42 -5.00 -14.43
N ALA A 205 16.65 -5.21 -14.92
CA ALA A 205 17.02 -6.43 -15.64
C ALA A 205 16.94 -7.67 -14.72
N PHE A 206 17.38 -7.56 -13.47
CA PHE A 206 17.23 -8.60 -12.46
C PHE A 206 15.75 -8.89 -12.15
N PHE A 207 14.93 -7.85 -11.99
CA PHE A 207 13.48 -7.98 -11.80
C PHE A 207 12.81 -8.71 -12.97
N ARG A 208 13.11 -8.32 -14.21
CA ARG A 208 12.58 -8.96 -15.42
C ARG A 208 13.04 -10.41 -15.57
N LYS A 209 14.31 -10.71 -15.30
CA LYS A 209 14.82 -12.08 -15.31
C LYS A 209 13.96 -12.99 -14.41
N ILE A 210 13.65 -12.53 -13.20
CA ILE A 210 12.80 -13.29 -12.27
C ILE A 210 11.37 -13.38 -12.79
N PHE A 211 10.81 -12.30 -13.36
CA PHE A 211 9.49 -12.35 -14.01
C PHE A 211 9.40 -13.52 -15.00
N ASP A 212 10.38 -13.63 -15.90
CA ASP A 212 10.42 -14.64 -16.95
C ASP A 212 10.59 -16.06 -16.36
N GLU A 213 11.41 -16.22 -15.32
CA GLU A 213 11.56 -17.50 -14.58
C GLU A 213 10.25 -17.95 -13.92
N ARG A 214 9.40 -17.01 -13.46
CA ARG A 214 8.12 -17.30 -12.79
C ARG A 214 6.94 -17.39 -13.75
N ALA A 215 7.13 -17.03 -15.03
CA ALA A 215 6.10 -17.06 -16.06
C ALA A 215 5.86 -18.49 -16.57
N VAL A 216 5.29 -19.33 -15.70
CA VAL A 216 4.86 -20.72 -15.99
C VAL A 216 3.34 -20.86 -15.85
#